data_AF-B9YA51-F1
#
_entry.id   AF-B9YA51-F1
#
_cell.length_a   1.000
_cell.length_b   1.000
_cell.length_c   1.000
_cell.angle_alpha   90.00
_cell.angle_beta   90.00
_cell.angle_gamma   90.00
#
_symmetry.space_group_name_H-M   'P 1'
#
loop_
_entity.id
_entity.type
_entity.pdbx_description
1 polymer ?
#
loop_
_entity_poly.entity_id
_entity_poly.type
_entity_poly.pdbx_seq_one_letter_code
_entity_poly.pdbx_strand_id
1 'polypeptide(L)'
;MIKMLVFDVDGTLYDLNRHEIPRSCQEAIAKAKRSGLIFVIATGRTHYGLGAALNALEPDYILAVNGAVVADGRGRILAHHDLSLAQVERVNAFCRSHQAGLAWKFLDHCYIYQSPEKIDWLQPQKESDIGPEPFIDCPAQDRHQTALPQSASVHADPEKVEEVFHDDPELAFLRYSADGYDVVA
;
A
#
# COMPACT_ATOMS: atom_id res chain seq x y z
N MET A 1 -10.39 22.83 18.84
CA MET A 1 -9.93 23.51 17.60
C MET A 1 -9.23 22.46 16.74
N ILE A 2 -9.57 22.35 15.46
CA ILE A 2 -8.95 21.39 14.53
C ILE A 2 -7.56 21.90 14.13
N LYS A 3 -6.58 20.99 14.01
CA LYS A 3 -5.18 21.28 13.63
C LYS A 3 -4.69 20.49 12.42
N MET A 4 -5.32 19.36 12.15
CA MET A 4 -4.91 18.41 11.13
C MET A 4 -6.14 17.81 10.48
N LEU A 5 -6.05 17.55 9.18
CA LEU A 5 -7.03 16.84 8.39
C LEU A 5 -6.34 15.60 7.80
N VAL A 6 -6.87 14.43 8.13
CA VAL A 6 -6.37 13.13 7.63
C VAL A 6 -7.45 12.55 6.74
N PHE A 7 -7.10 12.22 5.51
CA PHE A 7 -8.05 11.69 4.54
C PHE A 7 -7.55 10.37 3.96
N ASP A 8 -8.47 9.41 3.91
CA ASP A 8 -8.34 8.25 3.04
C ASP A 8 -8.30 8.64 1.55
N VAL A 9 -7.89 7.73 0.67
CA VAL A 9 -7.77 7.95 -0.78
C VAL A 9 -8.99 7.42 -1.52
N ASP A 10 -9.12 6.11 -1.66
CA ASP A 10 -10.01 5.46 -2.62
C ASP A 10 -11.46 5.51 -2.16
N GLY A 11 -12.30 6.28 -2.86
CA GLY A 11 -13.68 6.57 -2.43
C GLY A 11 -13.82 7.75 -1.47
N THR A 12 -12.70 8.40 -1.10
CA THR A 12 -12.67 9.59 -0.22
C THR A 12 -12.12 10.81 -0.97
N LEU A 13 -10.82 10.83 -1.28
CA LEU A 13 -10.20 11.87 -2.11
C LEU A 13 -10.37 11.57 -3.60
N TYR A 14 -10.26 10.30 -3.97
CA TYR A 14 -10.29 9.81 -5.34
C TYR A 14 -11.66 9.22 -5.66
N ASP A 15 -12.34 9.81 -6.64
CA ASP A 15 -13.63 9.33 -7.13
C ASP A 15 -13.41 8.10 -8.01
N LEU A 16 -13.88 6.94 -7.55
CA LEU A 16 -13.71 5.67 -8.25
C LEU A 16 -14.55 5.55 -9.53
N ASN A 17 -15.61 6.36 -9.70
CA ASN A 17 -16.43 6.35 -10.91
C ASN A 17 -15.84 7.25 -11.99
N ARG A 18 -15.36 8.43 -11.56
CA ARG A 18 -14.80 9.45 -12.46
C ARG A 18 -13.30 9.29 -12.68
N HIS A 19 -12.65 8.47 -11.87
CA HIS A 19 -11.21 8.25 -11.85
C HIS A 19 -10.42 9.58 -11.76
N GLU A 20 -10.87 10.47 -10.88
CA GLU A 20 -10.24 11.78 -10.67
C GLU A 20 -10.38 12.22 -9.20
N ILE A 21 -9.58 13.21 -8.81
CA ILE A 21 -9.81 13.96 -7.58
C ILE A 21 -10.69 15.16 -7.91
N PRO A 22 -11.92 15.27 -7.39
CA PRO A 22 -12.83 16.35 -7.76
C PRO A 22 -12.23 17.73 -7.50
N ARG A 23 -12.48 18.68 -8.41
CA ARG A 23 -11.99 20.06 -8.27
C ARG A 23 -12.36 20.71 -6.93
N SER A 24 -13.58 20.47 -6.45
CA SER A 24 -14.05 20.97 -5.15
C SER A 24 -13.20 20.44 -3.98
N CYS A 25 -12.73 19.19 -4.06
CA CYS A 25 -11.82 18.60 -3.09
C CYS A 25 -10.46 19.31 -3.10
N GLN A 26 -9.87 19.49 -4.27
CA GLN A 26 -8.60 20.21 -4.44
C GLN A 26 -8.68 21.64 -3.87
N GLU A 27 -9.76 22.37 -4.18
CA GLU A 27 -9.99 23.73 -3.68
C GLU A 27 -10.16 23.78 -2.16
N ALA A 28 -10.86 22.80 -1.58
CA ALA A 28 -11.07 22.69 -0.13
C ALA A 28 -9.75 22.40 0.61
N ILE A 29 -8.94 21.48 0.10
CA ILE A 29 -7.61 21.15 0.66
C ILE A 29 -6.70 22.38 0.59
N ALA A 30 -6.64 23.04 -0.57
CA ALA A 30 -5.83 24.24 -0.73
C ALA A 30 -6.25 25.36 0.23
N LYS A 31 -7.56 25.52 0.47
CA LYS A 31 -8.09 26.47 1.47
C LYS A 31 -7.69 26.09 2.89
N ALA A 32 -7.81 24.81 3.27
CA ALA A 32 -7.43 24.32 4.58
C ALA A 32 -5.94 24.54 4.87
N LYS A 33 -5.07 24.19 3.91
CA LYS A 33 -3.63 24.42 4.00
C LYS A 33 -3.28 25.90 4.16
N ARG A 34 -3.91 26.80 3.38
CA ARG A 34 -3.74 28.27 3.53
C ARG A 34 -4.18 28.80 4.90
N SER A 35 -5.08 28.10 5.59
CA SER A 35 -5.48 28.42 6.97
C SER A 35 -4.55 27.84 8.04
N GLY A 36 -3.44 27.19 7.65
CA GLY A 36 -2.45 26.62 8.56
C GLY A 36 -2.82 25.26 9.13
N LEU A 37 -3.77 24.56 8.52
CA LEU A 37 -4.08 23.16 8.86
C LEU A 37 -3.09 22.22 8.18
N ILE A 38 -2.66 21.20 8.91
CA ILE A 38 -1.83 20.12 8.37
C ILE A 38 -2.73 19.18 7.55
N PHE A 39 -2.35 18.87 6.31
CA PHE A 39 -3.06 17.93 5.44
C PHE A 39 -2.27 16.62 5.32
N VAL A 40 -2.93 15.50 5.62
CA VAL A 40 -2.33 14.17 5.64
C VAL A 40 -3.15 13.23 4.76
N ILE A 41 -2.46 12.44 3.93
CA ILE A 41 -3.06 11.31 3.21
C ILE A 41 -2.82 10.04 4.04
N ALA A 42 -3.86 9.23 4.22
CA ALA A 42 -3.77 7.89 4.80
C ALA A 42 -4.22 6.85 3.78
N THR A 43 -3.43 5.80 3.52
CA THR A 43 -3.72 4.87 2.42
C THR A 43 -3.00 3.52 2.57
N GLY A 44 -3.56 2.46 1.98
CA GLY A 44 -2.90 1.16 1.79
C GLY A 44 -1.83 1.15 0.69
N ARG A 45 -1.80 2.19 -0.15
CA ARG A 45 -0.79 2.39 -1.19
C ARG A 45 0.58 2.69 -0.58
N THR A 46 1.65 2.44 -1.33
CA THR A 46 3.01 2.81 -0.93
C THR A 46 3.21 4.33 -1.07
N HIS A 47 4.12 4.91 -0.28
CA HIS A 47 4.41 6.35 -0.32
C HIS A 47 5.03 6.79 -1.66
N TYR A 48 5.71 5.89 -2.37
CA TYR A 48 6.23 6.08 -3.73
C TYR A 48 5.22 5.72 -4.84
N GLY A 49 4.04 5.21 -4.50
CA GLY A 49 3.02 4.70 -5.43
C GLY A 49 1.72 5.51 -5.44
N LEU A 50 1.75 6.80 -5.12
CA LEU A 50 0.55 7.64 -5.04
C LEU A 50 0.03 8.11 -6.41
N GLY A 51 0.92 8.27 -7.41
CA GLY A 51 0.57 8.86 -8.70
C GLY A 51 0.47 10.39 -8.67
N ALA A 52 0.41 11.01 -9.85
CA ALA A 52 0.52 12.45 -10.03
C ALA A 52 -0.63 13.22 -9.40
N ALA A 53 -1.86 12.68 -9.47
CA ALA A 53 -3.05 13.35 -8.94
C ALA A 53 -2.97 13.57 -7.41
N LEU A 54 -2.57 12.54 -6.66
CA LEU A 54 -2.41 12.64 -5.20
C LEU A 54 -1.17 13.46 -4.83
N ASN A 55 -0.06 13.30 -5.57
CA ASN A 55 1.14 14.11 -5.36
C ASN A 55 0.88 15.61 -5.57
N ALA A 56 0.00 15.98 -6.52
CA ALA A 56 -0.38 17.37 -6.78
C ALA A 56 -1.19 18.03 -5.65
N LEU A 57 -1.75 17.25 -4.71
CA LEU A 57 -2.35 17.81 -3.49
C LEU A 57 -1.32 18.28 -2.47
N GLU A 58 -0.04 17.92 -2.67
CA GLU A 58 1.09 18.27 -1.81
C GLU A 58 0.80 17.95 -0.33
N PRO A 59 0.58 16.68 0.05
CA PRO A 59 0.36 16.32 1.45
C PRO A 59 1.53 16.75 2.33
N ASP A 60 1.27 17.22 3.54
CA ASP A 60 2.33 17.52 4.52
C ASP A 60 2.95 16.20 5.04
N TYR A 61 2.12 15.16 5.18
CA TYR A 61 2.51 13.81 5.59
C TYR A 61 1.69 12.75 4.85
N ILE A 62 2.26 11.56 4.73
CA ILE A 62 1.64 10.39 4.13
C ILE A 62 1.75 9.23 5.12
N LEU A 63 0.60 8.70 5.57
CA LEU A 63 0.46 7.44 6.29
C LEU A 63 0.19 6.35 5.24
N ALA A 64 1.26 5.75 4.73
CA ALA A 64 1.23 4.77 3.67
C ALA A 64 1.20 3.35 4.22
N VAL A 65 0.92 2.38 3.34
CA VAL A 65 1.01 0.94 3.64
C VAL A 65 0.18 0.58 4.88
N ASN A 66 -1.08 1.06 4.91
CA ASN A 66 -2.01 0.87 6.04
C ASN A 66 -1.45 1.37 7.38
N GLY A 67 -0.61 2.41 7.34
CA GLY A 67 0.01 3.03 8.51
C GLY A 67 1.38 2.46 8.88
N ALA A 68 1.85 1.40 8.21
CA ALA A 68 3.17 0.81 8.46
C ALA A 68 4.33 1.73 8.01
N VAL A 69 4.05 2.76 7.20
CA VAL A 69 5.05 3.77 6.80
C VAL A 69 4.50 5.17 7.00
N VAL A 70 5.26 6.03 7.68
CA VAL A 70 5.01 7.46 7.80
C VAL A 70 6.09 8.22 7.04
N ALA A 71 5.71 8.99 6.03
CA ALA A 71 6.60 9.87 5.28
C ALA A 71 6.16 11.33 5.38
N ASP A 72 7.08 12.27 5.22
CA ASP A 72 6.73 13.67 4.98
C ASP A 72 6.35 13.93 3.52
N GLY A 73 5.83 15.12 3.22
CA GLY A 73 5.46 15.54 1.87
C GLY A 73 6.60 15.59 0.84
N ARG A 74 7.85 15.37 1.27
CA ARG A 74 9.03 15.26 0.40
C ARG A 74 9.48 13.81 0.20
N GLY A 75 8.72 12.85 0.75
CA GLY A 75 9.03 11.42 0.68
C GLY A 75 10.08 10.95 1.69
N ARG A 76 10.48 11.77 2.67
CA ARG A 76 11.41 11.30 3.72
C ARG A 76 10.65 10.44 4.72
N ILE A 77 11.13 9.22 4.94
CA ILE A 77 10.58 8.32 5.95
C ILE A 77 10.87 8.88 7.34
N LEU A 78 9.80 9.07 8.13
CA LEU A 78 9.84 9.54 9.51
C LEU A 78 9.72 8.38 10.51
N ALA A 79 8.92 7.38 10.16
CA ALA A 79 8.74 6.15 10.94
C ALA A 79 8.28 5.02 10.01
N HIS A 80 8.61 3.78 10.39
CA HIS A 80 8.05 2.59 9.75
C HIS A 80 7.99 1.43 10.75
N HIS A 81 7.17 0.43 10.43
CA HIS A 81 7.10 -0.84 11.15
C HIS A 81 7.29 -1.99 10.17
N ASP A 82 8.26 -2.85 10.47
CA ASP A 82 8.62 -3.98 9.62
C ASP A 82 7.97 -5.25 10.16
N LEU A 83 7.51 -6.11 9.24
CA LEU A 83 7.16 -7.47 9.57
C LEU A 83 8.40 -8.21 10.06
N SER A 84 8.25 -9.05 11.08
CA SER A 84 9.33 -9.93 11.52
C SER A 84 9.67 -10.97 10.44
N LEU A 85 10.90 -11.48 10.45
CA LEU A 85 11.31 -12.55 9.56
C LEU A 85 10.38 -13.78 9.66
N ALA A 86 9.91 -14.11 10.87
CA ALA A 86 8.97 -15.21 11.08
C ALA A 86 7.64 -14.98 10.37
N GLN A 87 7.06 -13.78 10.47
CA GLN A 87 5.84 -13.41 9.75
C GLN A 87 6.03 -13.46 8.23
N VAL A 88 7.15 -12.93 7.72
CA VAL A 88 7.49 -12.97 6.30
C VAL A 88 7.58 -14.41 5.79
N GLU A 89 8.27 -15.29 6.51
CA GLU A 89 8.41 -16.68 6.11
C GLU A 89 7.10 -17.47 6.18
N ARG A 90 6.22 -17.14 7.14
CA ARG A 90 4.86 -17.71 7.21
C ARG A 90 4.05 -17.35 5.97
N VAL A 91 4.05 -16.08 5.56
CA VAL A 91 3.35 -15.62 4.35
C VAL A 91 3.99 -16.23 3.10
N ASN A 92 5.32 -16.25 2.99
CA ASN A 92 6.02 -16.89 1.88
C ASN A 92 5.65 -18.37 1.76
N ALA A 93 5.60 -19.11 2.87
CA ALA A 93 5.23 -20.52 2.89
C ALA A 93 3.79 -20.74 2.43
N PHE A 94 2.84 -19.94 2.93
CA PHE A 94 1.45 -19.94 2.50
C PHE A 94 1.31 -19.66 1.00
N CYS A 95 1.94 -18.59 0.51
CA CYS A 95 1.85 -18.23 -0.90
C CYS A 95 2.44 -19.33 -1.80
N ARG A 96 3.54 -19.99 -1.40
CA ARG A 96 4.11 -21.13 -2.12
C ARG A 96 3.17 -22.35 -2.14
N SER A 97 2.56 -22.72 -1.01
CA SER A 97 1.69 -23.91 -0.92
C SER A 97 0.38 -23.74 -1.68
N HIS A 98 -0.11 -22.50 -1.82
CA HIS A 98 -1.37 -22.19 -2.49
C HIS A 98 -1.18 -21.53 -3.87
N GLN A 99 0.07 -21.43 -4.35
CA GLN A 99 0.42 -20.75 -5.61
C GLN A 99 -0.18 -19.33 -5.70
N ALA A 100 -0.20 -18.60 -4.59
CA ALA A 100 -0.78 -17.26 -4.51
C ALA A 100 0.08 -16.22 -5.24
N GLY A 101 -0.52 -15.16 -5.76
CA GLY A 101 0.21 -13.96 -6.17
C GLY A 101 0.81 -13.29 -4.94
N LEU A 102 2.08 -12.85 -5.02
CA LEU A 102 2.77 -12.23 -3.89
C LEU A 102 3.67 -11.08 -4.34
N ALA A 103 3.39 -9.90 -3.80
CA ALA A 103 4.24 -8.72 -3.89
C ALA A 103 4.51 -8.14 -2.49
N TRP A 104 5.78 -8.01 -2.13
CA TRP A 104 6.20 -7.43 -0.87
C TRP A 104 6.44 -5.93 -1.01
N LYS A 105 5.89 -5.11 -0.12
CA LYS A 105 6.08 -3.67 -0.06
C LYS A 105 7.23 -3.35 0.90
N PHE A 106 8.35 -2.88 0.36
CA PHE A 106 9.49 -2.38 1.13
C PHE A 106 9.52 -0.84 1.12
N LEU A 107 10.49 -0.24 1.81
CA LEU A 107 10.65 1.22 1.84
C LEU A 107 11.10 1.79 0.50
N ASP A 108 11.83 1.01 -0.30
CA ASP A 108 12.37 1.41 -1.59
C ASP A 108 11.45 1.03 -2.76
N HIS A 109 11.04 -0.23 -2.81
CA HIS A 109 10.30 -0.78 -3.94
C HIS A 109 9.30 -1.85 -3.53
N CYS A 110 8.36 -2.14 -4.43
CA CYS A 110 7.49 -3.30 -4.34
C CYS A 110 8.18 -4.47 -5.07
N TYR A 111 8.53 -5.53 -4.36
CA TYR A 111 9.23 -6.69 -4.92
C TYR A 111 8.25 -7.81 -5.22
N ILE A 112 8.16 -8.21 -6.48
CA ILE A 112 7.22 -9.22 -6.98
C ILE A 112 7.90 -10.60 -6.88
N TYR A 113 7.40 -11.44 -5.98
CA TYR A 113 8.03 -12.73 -5.65
C TYR A 113 7.51 -13.89 -6.49
N GLN A 114 6.20 -13.93 -6.74
CA GLN A 114 5.60 -15.00 -7.53
C GLN A 114 4.21 -14.65 -8.04
N SER A 115 3.82 -15.38 -9.09
CA SER A 115 2.53 -15.29 -9.75
C SER A 115 2.06 -13.85 -10.02
N PRO A 116 2.89 -13.01 -10.69
CA PRO A 116 2.50 -11.65 -11.05
C PRO A 116 1.20 -11.59 -11.85
N GLU A 117 0.91 -12.64 -12.63
CA GLU A 117 -0.32 -12.77 -13.41
C GLU A 117 -1.60 -12.85 -12.56
N LYS A 118 -1.49 -13.16 -11.26
CA LYS A 118 -2.62 -13.18 -10.31
C LYS A 118 -2.84 -11.85 -9.61
N ILE A 119 -1.90 -10.91 -9.68
CA ILE A 119 -1.97 -9.64 -8.97
C ILE A 119 -2.74 -8.63 -9.83
N ASP A 120 -4.05 -8.52 -9.57
CA ASP A 120 -5.01 -7.77 -10.39
C ASP A 120 -4.63 -6.30 -10.64
N TRP A 121 -3.99 -5.64 -9.67
CA TRP A 121 -3.59 -4.24 -9.76
C TRP A 121 -2.22 -4.01 -10.40
N LEU A 122 -1.38 -5.04 -10.55
CA LEU A 122 0.04 -4.87 -10.90
C LEU A 122 0.23 -4.27 -12.30
N GLN A 123 -0.34 -4.91 -13.32
CA GLN A 123 -0.19 -4.44 -14.70
C GLN A 123 -0.87 -3.08 -14.92
N PRO A 124 -2.12 -2.85 -14.45
CA PRO A 124 -2.74 -1.53 -14.54
C PRO A 124 -1.93 -0.40 -13.88
N GLN A 125 -1.27 -0.66 -12.74
CA GLN A 125 -0.42 0.35 -12.09
C GLN A 125 0.89 0.59 -12.84
N LYS A 126 1.52 -0.46 -13.40
CA LYS A 126 2.71 -0.30 -14.26
C LYS A 126 2.42 0.56 -15.50
N GLU A 127 1.19 0.50 -16.01
CA GLU A 127 0.73 1.26 -17.18
C GLU A 127 0.15 2.64 -16.86
N SER A 128 -0.03 2.96 -15.57
CA SER A 128 -0.51 4.27 -15.13
C SER A 128 0.61 5.31 -15.09
N ASP A 129 0.29 6.49 -14.58
CA ASP A 129 1.25 7.56 -14.30
C ASP A 129 2.24 7.25 -13.16
N ILE A 130 2.01 6.18 -12.39
CA ILE A 130 2.99 5.64 -11.43
C ILE A 130 4.17 5.02 -12.20
N GLY A 131 3.88 4.33 -13.30
CA GLY A 131 4.88 3.66 -14.13
C GLY A 131 5.47 2.40 -13.49
N PRO A 132 6.41 1.74 -14.20
CA PRO A 132 6.93 0.44 -13.78
C PRO A 132 8.06 0.50 -12.75
N GLU A 133 8.71 1.66 -12.57
CA GLU A 133 9.92 1.81 -11.76
C GLU A 133 9.76 1.33 -10.31
N PRO A 134 8.64 1.58 -9.62
CA PRO A 134 8.43 1.08 -8.26
C PRO A 134 8.33 -0.44 -8.10
N PHE A 135 8.18 -1.20 -9.20
CA PHE A 135 7.86 -2.63 -9.16
C PHE A 135 9.03 -3.47 -9.69
N ILE A 136 9.68 -4.19 -8.80
CA ILE A 136 10.89 -4.97 -9.09
C ILE A 136 10.54 -6.46 -9.12
N ASP A 137 10.75 -7.12 -10.25
CA ASP A 137 10.62 -8.57 -10.34
C ASP A 137 11.76 -9.25 -9.55
N CYS A 138 11.40 -10.07 -8.57
CA CYS A 138 12.34 -10.72 -7.63
C CYS A 138 12.08 -12.24 -7.59
N PRO A 139 12.38 -12.97 -8.68
CA PRO A 139 12.08 -14.40 -8.78
C PRO A 139 12.91 -15.27 -7.82
N ALA A 140 14.03 -14.75 -7.29
CA ALA A 140 14.84 -15.40 -6.27
C ALA A 140 14.16 -15.41 -4.89
N GLN A 141 13.15 -14.54 -4.68
CA GLN A 141 12.40 -14.43 -3.42
C GLN A 141 13.30 -14.19 -2.19
N ASP A 142 14.38 -13.43 -2.33
CA ASP A 142 15.44 -13.30 -1.33
C ASP A 142 15.61 -11.88 -0.78
N ARG A 143 14.89 -10.87 -1.31
CA ARG A 143 14.98 -9.48 -0.82
C ARG A 143 14.82 -9.38 0.70
N HIS A 144 13.93 -10.17 1.29
CA HIS A 144 13.66 -10.16 2.72
C HIS A 144 14.83 -10.64 3.60
N GLN A 145 15.87 -11.24 3.00
CA GLN A 145 17.11 -11.64 3.68
C GLN A 145 18.03 -10.44 3.96
N THR A 146 17.79 -9.29 3.30
CA THR A 146 18.63 -8.09 3.40
C THR A 146 17.95 -6.93 4.12
N ALA A 147 16.62 -6.83 4.04
CA ALA A 147 15.78 -5.92 4.79
C ALA A 147 14.42 -6.59 5.03
N LEU A 148 13.57 -6.06 5.90
CA LEU A 148 12.22 -6.61 6.12
C LEU A 148 11.15 -5.70 5.49
N PRO A 149 10.06 -6.26 4.95
CA PRO A 149 8.98 -5.50 4.32
C PRO A 149 8.01 -4.93 5.36
N GLN A 150 7.30 -3.88 4.97
CA GLN A 150 6.29 -3.23 5.81
C GLN A 150 4.88 -3.84 5.62
N SER A 151 4.65 -4.53 4.50
CA SER A 151 3.39 -5.24 4.19
C SER A 151 3.57 -6.12 2.95
N ALA A 152 2.62 -7.01 2.67
CA ALA A 152 2.47 -7.67 1.38
C ALA A 152 1.12 -7.35 0.74
N SER A 153 1.06 -7.46 -0.58
CA SER A 153 -0.15 -7.74 -1.31
C SER A 153 -0.14 -9.21 -1.71
N VAL A 154 -1.18 -9.93 -1.30
CA VAL A 154 -1.39 -11.36 -1.56
C VAL A 154 -2.67 -11.55 -2.35
N HIS A 155 -2.61 -12.30 -3.44
CA HIS A 155 -3.77 -12.74 -4.20
C HIS A 155 -3.95 -14.25 -4.08
N ALA A 156 -4.94 -14.68 -3.32
CA ALA A 156 -5.15 -16.07 -2.92
C ALA A 156 -6.63 -16.42 -2.79
N ASP A 157 -6.92 -17.72 -2.84
CA ASP A 157 -8.26 -18.26 -2.56
C ASP A 157 -8.75 -17.79 -1.17
N PRO A 158 -9.87 -17.06 -1.08
CA PRO A 158 -10.42 -16.60 0.19
C PRO A 158 -10.65 -17.71 1.22
N GLU A 159 -11.07 -18.90 0.79
CA GLU A 159 -11.29 -20.02 1.72
C GLU A 159 -9.97 -20.44 2.39
N LYS A 160 -8.85 -20.37 1.64
CA LYS A 160 -7.53 -20.72 2.15
C LYS A 160 -6.92 -19.66 3.05
N VAL A 161 -7.18 -18.38 2.76
CA VAL A 161 -6.80 -17.29 3.66
C VAL A 161 -7.54 -17.43 4.99
N GLU A 162 -8.84 -17.67 4.96
CA GLU A 162 -9.67 -17.83 6.17
C GLU A 162 -9.23 -19.04 7.00
N GLU A 163 -8.99 -20.19 6.35
CA GLU A 163 -8.56 -21.44 6.99
C GLU A 163 -7.25 -21.27 7.79
N VAL A 164 -6.37 -20.37 7.35
CA VAL A 164 -5.03 -20.17 7.95
C VAL A 164 -4.96 -18.95 8.88
N PHE A 165 -5.63 -17.84 8.54
CA PHE A 165 -5.37 -16.53 9.15
C PHE A 165 -6.57 -15.85 9.84
N HIS A 166 -7.77 -16.45 9.89
CA HIS A 166 -8.97 -15.77 10.43
C HIS A 166 -8.82 -15.23 11.87
N ASP A 167 -8.16 -15.99 12.74
CA ASP A 167 -7.90 -15.66 14.15
C ASP A 167 -6.39 -15.54 14.45
N ASP A 168 -5.58 -15.20 13.44
CA ASP A 168 -4.13 -15.06 13.64
C ASP A 168 -3.82 -13.81 14.50
N PRO A 169 -3.12 -13.97 15.63
CA PRO A 169 -2.85 -12.86 16.54
C PRO A 169 -1.71 -11.94 16.07
N GLU A 170 -0.98 -12.32 15.02
CA GLU A 170 0.20 -11.60 14.53
C GLU A 170 0.00 -11.00 13.14
N LEU A 171 -0.94 -11.51 12.35
CA LEU A 171 -1.14 -11.10 10.96
C LEU A 171 -2.62 -10.95 10.64
N ALA A 172 -2.98 -9.83 10.02
CA ALA A 172 -4.30 -9.64 9.45
C ALA A 172 -4.22 -9.54 7.92
N PHE A 173 -5.13 -10.25 7.24
CA PHE A 173 -5.31 -10.21 5.79
C PHE A 173 -6.51 -9.31 5.47
N LEU A 174 -6.23 -8.04 5.19
CA LEU A 174 -7.24 -7.03 4.90
C LEU A 174 -7.65 -7.10 3.42
N ARG A 175 -8.84 -7.61 3.16
CA ARG A 175 -9.35 -7.81 1.80
C ARG A 175 -9.69 -6.48 1.12
N TYR A 176 -9.19 -6.26 -0.10
CA TYR A 176 -9.52 -5.09 -0.93
C TYR A 176 -10.10 -5.46 -2.31
N SER A 177 -9.98 -6.71 -2.76
CA SER A 177 -10.64 -7.20 -3.99
C SER A 177 -11.29 -8.57 -3.77
N ALA A 178 -11.63 -9.30 -4.84
CA ALA A 178 -12.28 -10.60 -4.72
C ALA A 178 -11.38 -11.63 -4.01
N ASP A 179 -10.09 -11.60 -4.34
CA ASP A 179 -9.04 -12.51 -3.90
C ASP A 179 -7.75 -11.77 -3.46
N GLY A 180 -7.72 -10.44 -3.51
CA GLY A 180 -6.60 -9.59 -3.09
C GLY A 180 -6.69 -9.10 -1.64
N TYR A 181 -5.57 -9.22 -0.93
CA TYR A 181 -5.41 -8.87 0.48
C TYR A 181 -4.15 -8.03 0.69
N ASP A 182 -4.25 -7.01 1.55
CA ASP A 182 -3.10 -6.40 2.19
C ASP A 182 -2.79 -7.16 3.48
N VAL A 183 -1.54 -7.57 3.66
CA VAL A 183 -1.08 -8.24 4.88
C VAL A 183 -0.47 -7.21 5.81
N VAL A 184 -0.97 -7.14 7.04
CA VAL A 184 -0.52 -6.20 8.09
C VAL A 184 -0.26 -6.95 9.41
N ALA A 185 0.52 -6.34 10.30
CA ALA A 185 0.82 -6.84 11.65
C ALA A 185 0.55 -5.78 12.72
#